data_AF-A0A6V7I2P4-F1
#
_entry.id   AF-A0A6V7I2P4-F1
#
_cell.length_a   1.000
_cell.length_b   1.000
_cell.length_c   1.000
_cell.angle_alpha   90.00
_cell.angle_beta   90.00
_cell.angle_gamma   90.00
#
_symmetry.space_group_name_H-M   'P 1'
#
loop_
_entity.id
_entity.type
_entity.pdbx_description
1 polymer ?
#
loop_
_entity_poly.entity_id
_entity_poly.type
_entity_poly.pdbx_seq_one_letter_code
_entity_poly.pdbx_strand_id
1 'polypeptide(L)' 'ATGPSPKILQKALIQIADQEFCRAVYNASRYINDSQICAYDSIEGKGSCH' A
#
# COMPACT_ATOMS: atom_id res chain seq x y z
N ALA A 1 2.82 0.16 14.02
CA ALA A 1 4.06 0.73 14.59
C ALA A 1 4.24 2.12 14.03
N THR A 2 4.38 3.15 14.87
CA THR A 2 4.65 4.53 14.45
C THR A 2 6.15 4.78 14.53
N GLY A 3 6.82 4.75 13.38
CA GLY A 3 8.23 5.15 13.25
C GLY A 3 8.39 6.67 13.20
N PRO A 4 9.61 7.21 13.37
CA PRO A 4 9.84 8.64 13.26
C PRO A 4 9.63 9.13 11.82
N SER A 5 9.05 10.33 11.65
CA SER A 5 8.97 10.97 10.33
C SER A 5 10.38 11.34 9.84
N PRO A 6 10.73 11.05 8.58
CA PRO A 6 12.06 11.32 8.07
C PRO A 6 12.26 12.82 7.83
N LYS A 7 13.49 13.31 8.04
CA LYS A 7 13.87 14.70 7.72
C LYS A 7 14.11 14.95 6.23
N ILE A 8 14.23 13.88 5.45
CA ILE A 8 14.54 13.91 4.01
C ILE A 8 13.40 13.18 3.28
N LEU A 9 12.99 13.70 2.13
CA LEU A 9 11.97 13.06 1.29
C LEU A 9 12.42 11.64 0.90
N GLN A 10 11.56 10.66 1.15
CA GLN A 10 11.80 9.26 0.83
C GLN A 10 11.12 8.88 -0.49
N LYS A 11 11.71 7.91 -1.19
CA LYS A 11 11.15 7.31 -2.41
C LYS A 11 11.25 5.79 -2.34
N ALA A 12 10.28 5.10 -2.90
CA ALA A 12 10.28 3.65 -3.01
C ALA A 12 9.76 3.23 -4.40
N LEU A 13 10.35 2.18 -4.96
CA LEU A 13 9.77 1.46 -6.08
C LEU A 13 8.83 0.39 -5.53
N ILE A 14 7.59 0.38 -5.99
CA ILE A 14 6.53 -0.54 -5.56
C ILE A 14 5.70 -0.96 -6.77
N GLN A 15 5.16 -2.18 -6.74
CA GLN A 15 4.38 -2.75 -7.83
C GLN A 15 2.90 -2.42 -7.67
N ILE A 16 2.20 -2.24 -8.79
CA ILE A 16 0.74 -2.16 -8.79
C ILE A 16 0.17 -3.56 -8.61
N ALA A 17 -0.68 -3.72 -7.61
CA ALA A 17 -1.32 -4.99 -7.33
C ALA A 17 -2.63 -5.14 -8.11
N ASP A 18 -3.04 -6.39 -8.30
CA ASP A 18 -4.32 -6.70 -8.93
C ASP A 18 -5.51 -6.17 -8.10
N GLN A 19 -6.57 -5.74 -8.79
CA GLN A 19 -7.72 -5.10 -8.14
C GLN A 19 -8.53 -6.08 -7.28
N GLU A 20 -8.65 -7.35 -7.67
CA GLU A 20 -9.31 -8.38 -6.87
C GLU A 20 -8.50 -8.70 -5.63
N PHE A 21 -7.18 -8.75 -5.76
CA PHE A 21 -6.28 -8.86 -4.60
C PHE A 21 -6.47 -7.69 -3.63
N CYS A 22 -6.50 -6.44 -4.12
CA CYS A 22 -6.75 -5.28 -3.27
C CYS A 22 -8.08 -5.40 -2.52
N ARG A 23 -9.16 -5.77 -3.22
CA ARG A 23 -10.48 -5.97 -2.60
C ARG A 23 -10.46 -7.08 -1.55
N ALA A 24 -9.76 -8.19 -1.82
CA ALA A 24 -9.66 -9.32 -0.90
C ALA A 24 -8.92 -8.96 0.39
N VAL A 25 -7.78 -8.27 0.29
CA VAL A 25 -6.97 -7.88 1.47
C VAL A 25 -7.69 -6.85 2.33
N TYR A 26 -8.42 -5.91 1.72
CA TYR A 26 -9.11 -4.85 2.45
C TYR A 26 -10.56 -5.19 2.82
N ASN A 27 -11.10 -6.35 2.42
CA ASN A 27 -12.53 -6.68 2.55
C ASN A 27 -13.15 -6.41 3.93
N ALA A 28 -12.39 -6.65 5.01
CA ALA A 28 -12.83 -6.52 6.39
C ALA A 28 -12.68 -5.09 6.94
N SER A 29 -11.89 -4.24 6.30
CA SER A 29 -11.54 -2.91 6.81
C SER A 29 -12.07 -1.77 5.95
N ARG A 30 -12.20 -1.96 4.63
CA ARG A 30 -12.65 -0.93 3.70
C ARG A 30 -13.14 -1.51 2.38
N TYR A 31 -14.22 -0.94 1.85
CA TYR A 31 -14.64 -1.19 0.47
C TYR A 31 -13.71 -0.45 -0.51
N ILE A 32 -13.15 -1.21 -1.46
CA ILE A 32 -12.28 -0.69 -2.52
C ILE A 32 -13.09 -0.56 -3.81
N ASN A 33 -13.24 0.69 -4.29
CA ASN A 33 -13.97 0.99 -5.52
C ASN A 33 -13.04 1.03 -6.74
N ASP A 34 -13.62 1.14 -7.94
CA ASP A 34 -12.88 1.05 -9.20
C ASP A 34 -12.00 2.28 -9.50
N SER A 35 -12.19 3.38 -8.77
CA SER A 35 -11.31 4.56 -8.85
C SER A 35 -10.07 4.47 -7.96
N GLN A 36 -9.96 3.41 -7.15
CA GLN A 36 -8.85 3.16 -6.25
C GLN A 36 -7.96 2.06 -6.81
N ILE A 37 -6.65 2.18 -6.58
CA ILE A 37 -5.66 1.13 -6.83
C ILE A 37 -4.87 0.91 -5.56
N CYS A 38 -4.38 -0.31 -5.33
CA CYS A 38 -3.39 -0.57 -4.29
C CYS A 38 -2.05 -0.94 -4.91
N ALA A 39 -0.98 -0.55 -4.22
CA ALA A 39 0.38 -0.90 -4.59
C ALA A 39 1.00 -1.69 -3.43
N TYR A 40 1.59 -2.83 -3.76
CA TYR A 40 2.17 -3.75 -2.80
C TYR A 40 3.33 -4.50 -3.44
N ASP A 41 4.41 -4.68 -2.69
CA ASP A 41 5.53 -5.53 -3.07
C ASP A 41 5.55 -6.74 -2.12
N SER A 42 5.42 -7.94 -2.70
CA SER A 42 5.34 -9.19 -1.93
C SER A 42 6.70 -9.75 -1.52
N ILE A 43 7.78 -9.25 -2.13
CA ILE A 43 9.15 -9.69 -1.87
C ILE A 43 9.76 -8.78 -0.80
N GLU A 44 9.52 -7.48 -0.92
CA GLU A 44 10.07 -6.47 -0.03
C GLU A 44 8.93 -5.76 0.70
N GLY A 45 8.95 -5.73 2.04
CA GLY A 45 7.92 -5.09 2.87
C GLY A 45 7.91 -3.57 2.74
N LYS A 46 7.47 -3.06 1.59
CA LYS A 46 7.46 -1.65 1.19
C LYS A 46 6.04 -1.12 1.14
N GLY A 47 5.85 0.11 1.61
CA GLY A 47 4.58 0.81 1.57
C GLY A 47 4.73 2.24 2.05
N SER A 48 3.68 3.03 1.88
CA SER A 48 3.58 4.37 2.48
C SER A 48 3.18 4.28 3.95
N CYS A 49 3.63 5.22 4.77
CA CYS A 49 3.23 5.36 6.16
C CYS A 49 3.08 6.84 6.53
N HIS A 50 2.31 7.13 7.58
CA HIS A 50 2.19 8.45 8.20
C HIS A 50 3.21 8.61 9.33
#